data_AF-A0A2S0UHL1-F1
#
_entry.id   AF-A0A2S0UHL1-F1
#
_cell.length_a   1.000
_cell.length_b   1.000
_cell.length_c   1.000
_cell.angle_alpha   90.00
_cell.angle_beta   90.00
_cell.angle_gamma   90.00
#
_symmetry.space_group_name_H-M   'P 1'
#
loop_
_entity.id
_entity.type
_entity.pdbx_description
1 polymer ?
#
loop_
_entity_poly.entity_id
_entity_poly.type
_entity_poly.pdbx_seq_one_letter_code
_entity_poly.pdbx_strand_id
1 'polypeptide(L)' 'MGCRGAGRALLDGLCVGGFTATVVAGNLRVGLFYAAAGGVELARWAEDVDGRCVTEVVPGFGGAR' A
#
# COMPACT_ATOMS: atom_id res chain seq x y z
N MET A 1 -0.48 -23.84 10.34
CA MET A 1 0.44 -23.08 9.48
C MET A 1 -0.44 -22.37 8.45
N GLY A 2 -0.83 -21.12 8.72
CA GLY A 2 -1.81 -20.43 7.88
C GLY A 2 -1.21 -20.08 6.51
N CYS A 3 -1.91 -20.41 5.44
CA CYS A 3 -1.51 -20.06 4.08
C CYS A 3 -1.40 -18.54 3.98
N ARG A 4 -0.18 -17.97 4.02
CA ARG A 4 0.00 -16.55 3.68
C ARG A 4 -0.38 -16.38 2.21
N GLY A 5 -1.32 -15.48 1.92
CA GLY A 5 -1.72 -15.20 0.54
C GLY A 5 -0.54 -14.70 -0.30
N ALA A 6 -0.54 -14.98 -1.61
CA ALA A 6 0.57 -14.65 -2.51
C ALA A 6 1.01 -13.18 -2.43
N GLY A 7 0.06 -12.24 -2.32
CA GLY A 7 0.36 -10.82 -2.14
C GLY A 7 1.15 -10.51 -0.87
N ARG A 8 0.87 -11.21 0.24
CA ARG A 8 1.62 -11.03 1.49
C ARG A 8 3.03 -11.60 1.38
N ALA A 9 3.20 -12.75 0.71
CA ALA A 9 4.52 -13.34 0.48
C ALA A 9 5.41 -12.43 -0.38
N LEU A 10 4.84 -11.81 -1.43
CA LEU A 10 5.54 -10.84 -2.25
C LEU A 10 5.92 -9.58 -1.45
N LEU A 11 5.00 -9.08 -0.62
CA LEU A 11 5.27 -7.92 0.24
C LEU A 11 6.38 -8.19 1.25
N ASP A 12 6.33 -9.34 1.94
CA ASP A 12 7.37 -9.76 2.89
C ASP A 12 8.76 -9.85 2.21
N GLY A 13 8.82 -10.27 0.94
CA GLY A 13 10.06 -10.32 0.16
C GLY A 13 10.64 -8.95 -0.24
N LEU A 14 9.81 -7.90 -0.28
CA LEU A 14 10.21 -6.52 -0.56
C LEU A 14 10.70 -5.78 0.70
N CYS A 15 10.32 -6.24 1.89
CA CYS A 15 10.59 -5.62 3.19
C CYS A 15 12.08 -5.67 3.65
N VAL A 16 13.04 -5.61 2.72
CA VAL A 16 14.48 -5.52 3.05
C VAL A 16 14.89 -4.07 3.43
N GLY A 17 13.99 -3.10 3.26
CA GLY A 17 14.19 -1.69 3.64
C GLY A 17 12.87 -0.93 3.75
N GLY A 18 12.96 0.36 4.08
CA GLY A 18 11.79 1.25 4.04
C GLY A 18 11.33 1.47 2.60
N PHE A 19 10.02 1.42 2.37
CA PHE A 19 9.43 1.65 1.04
C PHE A 19 8.11 2.41 1.16
N THR A 20 7.66 2.92 0.01
CA THR A 20 6.31 3.47 -0.17
C THR A 20 5.58 2.70 -1.25
N ALA A 21 4.25 2.66 -1.15
CA ALA A 21 3.38 2.21 -2.23
C ALA A 21 2.44 3.34 -2.61
N THR A 22 1.93 3.33 -3.85
CA THR A 22 0.88 4.25 -4.29
C THR A 22 -0.39 3.46 -4.51
N VAL A 23 -1.50 3.92 -3.92
CA VAL A 23 -2.78 3.19 -3.98
C VAL A 23 -3.93 4.15 -4.30
N VAL A 24 -4.89 3.68 -5.09
CA VAL A 24 -6.12 4.43 -5.35
C VAL A 24 -6.96 4.52 -4.07
N ALA A 25 -7.27 5.74 -3.66
CA ALA A 25 -8.13 6.04 -2.53
C ALA A 25 -9.54 5.47 -2.76
N GLY A 26 -10.18 5.00 -1.69
CA GLY A 26 -11.50 4.37 -1.76
C GLY A 26 -11.46 2.89 -2.16
N ASN A 27 -10.32 2.34 -2.60
CA ASN A 27 -10.17 0.90 -2.75
C ASN A 27 -9.99 0.24 -1.37
N LEU A 28 -11.12 -0.13 -0.75
CA LEU A 28 -11.16 -0.68 0.61
C LEU A 28 -10.27 -1.93 0.77
N ARG A 29 -10.22 -2.80 -0.23
CA ARG A 29 -9.42 -4.04 -0.17
C ARG A 29 -7.92 -3.74 -0.08
N VAL A 30 -7.46 -2.81 -0.92
CA VAL A 30 -6.04 -2.40 -0.96
C VAL A 30 -5.69 -1.62 0.30
N GLY A 31 -6.57 -0.72 0.74
CA GLY A 31 -6.39 0.04 1.99
C GLY A 31 -6.23 -0.88 3.21
N LEU A 32 -7.13 -1.85 3.38
CA LEU A 32 -7.06 -2.82 4.47
C LEU A 32 -5.81 -3.71 4.38
N PHE A 33 -5.42 -4.13 3.17
CA PHE A 33 -4.23 -4.96 2.97
C PHE A 33 -2.95 -4.25 3.44
N TYR A 34 -2.73 -3.01 3.01
CA TYR A 34 -1.54 -2.24 3.38
C TYR A 34 -1.58 -1.75 4.83
N ALA A 35 -2.75 -1.41 5.37
CA ALA A 35 -2.91 -1.10 6.79
C ALA A 35 -2.55 -2.32 7.68
N ALA A 36 -3.02 -3.53 7.32
CA ALA A 36 -2.65 -4.76 8.01
C ALA A 36 -1.16 -5.11 7.89
N ALA A 37 -0.48 -4.55 6.88
CA ALA A 37 0.97 -4.65 6.72
C ALA A 37 1.78 -3.61 7.51
N GLY A 38 1.12 -2.73 8.28
CA GLY A 38 1.75 -1.67 9.05
C GLY A 38 2.00 -0.39 8.26
N GLY A 39 1.36 -0.24 7.09
CA GLY A 39 1.46 0.98 6.28
C GLY A 39 0.80 2.16 6.97
N VAL A 40 1.49 3.30 6.96
CA VAL A 40 0.99 4.58 7.48
C VAL A 40 0.88 5.55 6.32
N GLU A 41 -0.27 6.19 6.16
CA GLU A 41 -0.47 7.23 5.14
C GLU A 41 0.53 8.39 5.35
N LEU A 42 1.37 8.63 4.35
CA LEU A 42 2.35 9.74 4.32
C LEU A 42 1.88 10.91 3.48
N ALA A 43 1.14 10.63 2.40
CA ALA A 43 0.63 11.63 1.49
C ALA A 43 -0.67 11.19 0.83
N ARG A 44 -1.43 12.18 0.36
CA ARG A 44 -2.66 12.02 -0.42
C ARG A 44 -2.74 13.15 -1.43
N TRP A 45 -3.06 12.82 -2.67
CA TRP A 45 -3.32 13.81 -3.72
C TRP A 45 -4.36 13.31 -4.70
N ALA A 46 -4.84 14.20 -5.55
CA ALA A 46 -5.69 13.86 -6.68
C ALA A 46 -4.95 14.15 -7.99
N GLU A 47 -5.09 13.27 -8.96
CA GLU A 47 -4.55 13.41 -10.30
C GLU A 47 -5.56 12.98 -11.35
N ASP A 48 -5.48 13.57 -12.54
CA ASP A 48 -6.31 13.18 -13.68
C ASP A 48 -5.62 12.06 -14.47
N VAL A 49 -6.20 10.87 -14.44
CA VAL A 49 -5.77 9.70 -15.23
C VAL A 49 -6.84 9.40 -16.27
N ASP A 50 -6.49 9.52 -17.56
CA ASP A 50 -7.41 9.30 -18.69
C ASP A 50 -8.75 10.08 -18.57
N GLY A 51 -8.67 11.33 -18.12
CA GLY A 51 -9.84 12.20 -17.95
C GLY A 51 -10.72 11.85 -16.75
N ARG A 52 -10.23 11.02 -15.82
CA ARG A 52 -10.87 10.72 -14.55
C ARG A 52 -10.01 11.24 -13.40
N CYS A 53 -10.64 12.00 -12.51
CA CYS A 53 -10.01 12.40 -11.25
C CYS A 53 -9.88 11.17 -10.34
N VAL A 54 -8.64 10.72 -10.14
CA VAL A 54 -8.25 9.63 -9.25
C VAL A 54 -7.59 10.25 -8.03
N THR A 55 -8.08 9.92 -6.85
CA THR A 55 -7.36 10.25 -5.61
C THR A 55 -6.43 9.11 -5.27
N GLU A 56 -5.17 9.42 -4.98
CA GLU A 56 -4.15 8.46 -4.57
C GLU A 56 -3.73 8.71 -3.12
N VAL A 57 -3.33 7.63 -2.45
CA VAL A 57 -2.76 7.63 -1.11
C VAL A 57 -1.41 6.93 -1.18
N VAL A 58 -0.41 7.48 -0.47
CA VAL A 58 0.91 6.87 -0.34
C VAL A 58 1.12 6.37 1.07
N PRO A 59 0.89 5.07 1.34
CA PRO A 59 1.38 4.44 2.56
C PRO A 59 2.91 4.30 2.52
N GLY A 60 3.54 4.70 3.62
CA GLY A 60 4.93 4.40 3.94
C GLY A 60 5.03 3.24 4.93
N PHE A 61 6.10 2.46 4.77
CA PHE A 61 6.42 1.32 5.61
C PHE A 61 7.81 1.57 6.18
N GLY A 62 7.88 1.80 7.48
CA GLY A 62 9.15 1.72 8.18
C GLY A 62 9.59 0.27 8.12
N GLY A 63 10.60 -0.04 7.31
CA GLY A 63 11.20 -1.37 7.28
C GLY A 63 11.43 -1.82 8.72
N ALA A 64 10.88 -2.95 9.11
CA ALA A 64 11.09 -3.45 10.45
C ALA A 64 12.53 -3.98 10.56
N ARG A 65 13.31 -3.27 11.37
CA ARG A 65 14.30 -3.75 12.36
C ARG A 65 14.73 -5.21 12.27
#